data_AF-A0A6V7IMA4-F1
#
_entry.id   AF-A0A6V7IMA4-F1
#
_cell.length_a   1.000
_cell.length_b   1.000
_cell.length_c   1.000
_cell.angle_alpha   90.00
_cell.angle_beta   90.00
_cell.angle_gamma   90.00
#
_symmetry.space_group_name_H-M   'P 1'
#
loop_
_entity.id
_entity.type
_entity.pdbx_description
1 polymer ?
#
loop_
_entity_poly.entity_id
_entity_poly.type
_entity_poly.pdbx_seq_one_letter_code
_entity_poly.pdbx_strand_id
1 'polypeptide(L)'
;CVVQSYLQWLQDSDCNPICTLCNESLKNQDCIRLTCYHVFHWSCLDNYARNLPATTAPAGYTCPSCQSCIFPEANLVSPVADVLKQKLASVNWARAGLGLPL
;
A
#
# COMPACT_ATOMS: atom_id res chain seq x y z
N CYS A 1 37.98 -20.39 -12.69
CA CYS A 1 36.64 -19.99 -13.15
C CYS A 1 36.07 -18.97 -12.17
N VAL A 2 35.78 -17.76 -12.66
CA VAL A 2 35.27 -16.63 -11.89
C VAL A 2 33.79 -16.90 -11.59
N VAL A 3 33.50 -17.36 -10.37
CA VAL A 3 32.12 -17.49 -9.85
C VAL A 3 31.76 -16.23 -9.03
N GLN A 4 32.18 -15.06 -9.50
CA GLN A 4 31.82 -13.77 -8.86
C GLN A 4 30.63 -13.09 -9.56
N SER A 5 30.25 -13.53 -10.75
CA SER A 5 29.20 -12.86 -11.55
C SER A 5 27.77 -13.28 -11.21
N TYR A 6 27.55 -14.27 -10.33
CA TYR A 6 26.20 -14.68 -9.96
C TYR A 6 25.63 -13.89 -8.77
N LEU A 7 26.48 -13.43 -7.84
CA LEU A 7 26.03 -12.61 -6.72
C LEU A 7 25.68 -11.17 -7.12
N GLN A 8 26.15 -10.72 -8.29
CA GLN A 8 25.83 -9.40 -8.83
C GLN A 8 24.48 -9.34 -9.57
N TRP A 9 23.76 -10.47 -9.68
CA TRP A 9 22.43 -10.56 -10.32
C TRP A 9 21.29 -10.76 -9.32
N LEU A 10 21.60 -11.00 -8.04
CA LEU A 10 20.62 -11.11 -6.95
C LEU A 10 20.58 -9.86 -6.05
N GLN A 11 21.24 -8.78 -6.49
CA GLN A 11 21.34 -7.53 -5.74
C GLN A 11 20.38 -6.43 -6.20
N ASP A 12 19.72 -6.59 -7.35
CA ASP A 12 18.55 -5.78 -7.69
C ASP A 12 17.33 -6.47 -7.08
N SER A 13 17.26 -6.44 -5.75
CA SER A 13 16.04 -6.81 -5.04
C SER A 13 15.01 -5.74 -5.44
N ASP A 14 14.11 -6.08 -6.37
CA ASP A 14 13.03 -5.29 -7.01
C ASP A 14 12.04 -4.59 -6.04
N CYS A 15 12.53 -3.98 -4.97
CA CYS A 15 11.75 -3.07 -4.15
C CYS A 15 12.10 -1.67 -4.61
N ASN A 16 11.36 -1.15 -5.58
CA ASN A 16 11.43 0.25 -5.96
C ASN A 16 11.35 1.10 -4.68
N PRO A 17 12.44 1.75 -4.23
CA PRO A 17 12.47 2.40 -2.93
C PRO A 17 11.79 3.78 -2.99
N ILE A 18 10.93 3.99 -3.99
CA ILE A 18 10.36 5.28 -4.36
C ILE A 18 8.85 5.15 -4.31
N CYS A 19 8.21 6.11 -3.64
CA CYS A 19 6.76 6.23 -3.63
C CYS A 19 6.28 6.85 -4.94
N THR A 20 5.42 6.18 -5.71
CA THR A 20 4.92 6.71 -6.99
C THR A 20 3.93 7.87 -6.84
N LEU A 21 3.47 8.17 -5.62
CA LEU A 21 2.56 9.29 -5.33
C LEU A 21 3.30 10.62 -5.16
N CYS A 22 4.48 10.62 -4.54
CA CYS A 22 5.30 11.82 -4.32
C CYS A 22 6.66 11.79 -5.03
N ASN A 23 7.02 10.67 -5.67
CA ASN A 23 8.32 10.43 -6.31
C ASN A 23 9.53 10.56 -5.37
N GLU A 24 9.33 10.38 -4.06
CA GLU A 24 10.39 10.43 -3.04
C GLU A 24 10.73 9.05 -2.46
N SER A 25 11.87 8.98 -1.76
CA SER A 25 12.36 7.76 -1.13
C SER A 25 11.48 7.31 0.04
N LEU A 26 11.04 6.05 -0.01
CA LEU A 26 10.26 5.36 1.03
C LEU A 26 11.03 5.24 2.37
N LYS A 27 12.35 5.47 2.39
CA LYS A 27 13.14 5.39 3.63
C LYS A 27 12.91 6.55 4.59
N ASN A 28 12.29 7.65 4.14
CA ASN A 28 12.18 8.86 4.93
C ASN A 28 10.98 8.89 5.89
N GLN A 29 9.94 8.08 5.64
CA GLN A 29 8.67 8.13 6.39
C GLN A 29 8.02 6.75 6.57
N ASP A 30 6.94 6.71 7.36
CA ASP A 30 6.06 5.53 7.48
C ASP A 30 5.54 5.11 6.10
N CYS A 31 5.82 3.85 5.75
CA CYS A 31 5.37 3.24 4.52
C CYS A 31 4.39 2.12 4.79
N ILE A 32 3.49 1.92 3.84
CA ILE A 32 2.55 0.81 3.85
C ILE A 32 2.62 0.04 2.55
N ARG A 33 2.63 -1.29 2.68
CA ARG A 33 2.55 -2.20 1.55
C ARG A 33 1.10 -2.64 1.36
N LEU A 34 0.58 -2.44 0.16
CA LEU A 34 -0.73 -2.93 -0.23
C LEU A 34 -0.69 -4.43 -0.56
N THR A 35 -1.88 -5.04 -0.65
CA THR A 35 -2.08 -6.42 -1.13
C THR A 35 -1.58 -6.63 -2.55
N CYS A 36 -1.57 -5.57 -3.37
CA CYS A 36 -1.02 -5.57 -4.74
C CYS A 36 0.51 -5.41 -4.79
N TYR A 37 1.22 -5.62 -3.67
CA TYR A 37 2.68 -5.53 -3.50
C TYR A 37 3.30 -4.15 -3.69
N HIS A 38 2.53 -3.14 -4.13
CA HIS A 38 3.00 -1.76 -4.19
C HIS A 38 3.16 -1.16 -2.80
N VAL A 39 4.23 -0.38 -2.62
CA VAL A 39 4.56 0.30 -1.36
C VAL A 39 4.45 1.80 -1.56
N PHE A 40 3.74 2.47 -0.66
CA PHE A 40 3.57 3.92 -0.67
C PHE A 40 3.81 4.48 0.72
N HIS A 41 4.10 5.78 0.80
CA HIS A 41 4.02 6.48 2.07
C HIS A 41 2.58 6.43 2.59
N TRP A 42 2.45 6.15 3.89
CA TRP A 42 1.16 6.16 4.57
C TRP A 42 0.47 7.52 4.44
N SER A 43 1.24 8.61 4.60
CA SER A 43 0.78 9.99 4.42
C SER A 43 0.24 10.25 3.00
N CYS A 44 0.95 9.79 1.98
CA CYS A 44 0.51 9.93 0.59
C CYS A 44 -0.76 9.15 0.31
N LEU A 45 -0.86 7.91 0.79
CA LEU A 45 -2.07 7.09 0.63
C LEU A 45 -3.27 7.70 1.37
N ASP A 46 -3.08 8.16 2.61
CA ASP A 46 -4.11 8.83 3.39
C ASP A 46 -4.60 10.11 2.71
N ASN A 47 -3.68 10.94 2.20
CA ASN A 47 -4.03 12.15 1.48
C ASN A 47 -4.76 11.83 0.16
N TYR A 48 -4.29 10.83 -0.60
CA TYR A 48 -4.97 10.37 -1.81
C TYR A 48 -6.42 9.96 -1.52
N ALA A 49 -6.63 9.16 -0.48
CA ALA A 49 -7.95 8.71 -0.07
C ALA A 49 -8.85 9.85 0.45
N ARG A 50 -8.30 10.83 1.15
CA ARG A 50 -9.04 12.03 1.60
C ARG A 50 -9.44 12.97 0.46
N ASN A 51 -8.66 12.99 -0.63
CA ASN A 51 -9.00 13.76 -1.82
C ASN A 51 -10.13 13.11 -2.65
N LEU A 52 -10.42 11.83 -2.42
CA LEU A 52 -11.58 11.18 -3.03
C LEU A 52 -12.88 11.70 -2.41
N PRO A 53 -13.96 11.82 -3.20
CA PRO A 53 -15.24 12.30 -2.67
C PRO A 53 -15.77 11.34 -1.60
N ALA A 54 -16.46 11.87 -0.58
CA ALA A 54 -17.03 11.08 0.51
C ALA A 54 -18.10 10.06 0.05
N THR A 55 -18.59 10.18 -1.20
CA THR A 55 -19.48 9.23 -1.86
C THR A 55 -18.75 8.03 -2.48
N THR A 56 -17.41 8.02 -2.43
CA THR A 56 -16.60 6.93 -2.98
C THR A 56 -16.85 5.68 -2.16
N ALA A 57 -17.45 4.69 -2.80
CA ALA A 57 -17.67 3.38 -2.20
C ALA A 57 -16.33 2.76 -1.76
N PRO A 58 -16.32 1.83 -0.78
CA PRO A 58 -15.11 1.10 -0.37
C PRO A 58 -14.35 0.50 -1.55
N ALA A 59 -15.09 -0.03 -2.53
CA ALA A 59 -14.54 -0.59 -3.77
C ALA A 59 -13.88 0.45 -4.70
N GLY A 60 -14.22 1.74 -4.55
CA GLY A 60 -13.63 2.82 -5.33
C GLY A 60 -12.24 3.26 -4.83
N TYR A 61 -11.84 2.82 -3.64
CA TYR A 61 -10.48 3.05 -3.17
C TYR A 61 -9.54 2.03 -3.81
N THR A 62 -8.92 2.47 -4.89
CA THR A 62 -8.01 1.66 -5.68
C THR A 62 -6.58 2.19 -5.62
N CYS A 63 -5.62 1.28 -5.80
CA CYS A 63 -4.22 1.62 -5.90
C CYS A 63 -3.98 2.53 -7.13
N PRO A 64 -3.24 3.64 -7.00
CA PRO A 64 -2.99 4.55 -8.13
C PRO A 64 -2.15 3.91 -9.24
N SER A 65 -1.34 2.88 -8.94
CA SER A 65 -0.45 2.23 -9.91
C SER A 65 -1.10 1.09 -10.69
N CYS A 66 -1.94 0.28 -10.05
CA CYS A 66 -2.52 -0.93 -10.65
C CYS A 66 -4.05 -0.98 -10.59
N GLN A 67 -4.69 0.04 -10.01
CA GLN A 67 -6.14 0.13 -9.83
C GLN A 67 -6.76 -1.05 -9.06
N SER A 68 -5.95 -1.88 -8.40
CA SER A 68 -6.44 -2.93 -7.51
C SER A 68 -7.03 -2.33 -6.24
N CYS A 69 -8.09 -2.95 -5.71
CA CYS A 69 -8.70 -2.53 -4.45
C CYS A 69 -7.66 -2.49 -3.33
N ILE A 70 -7.59 -1.37 -2.60
CA ILE A 70 -6.69 -1.25 -1.44
C ILE A 70 -7.24 -2.03 -0.24
N PHE A 71 -8.55 -2.26 -0.19
CA PHE A 71 -9.19 -3.02 0.87
C PHE A 71 -9.03 -4.51 0.60
N PRO A 72 -8.31 -5.26 1.47
CA PRO A 72 -8.29 -6.71 1.39
C PRO A 72 -9.67 -7.29 1.65
N GLU A 73 -9.98 -8.42 1.00
CA GLU A 73 -11.19 -9.18 1.30
C GLU A 73 -11.21 -9.64 2.76
N ALA A 74 -12.40 -9.73 3.36
CA ALA A 74 -12.56 -10.16 4.75
C ALA A 74 -11.93 -11.54 5.00
N ASN A 75 -12.05 -12.45 4.02
CA ASN A 75 -11.55 -13.82 4.08
C ASN A 75 -10.07 -13.96 3.68
N LEU A 76 -9.44 -12.88 3.17
CA LEU A 76 -8.02 -12.92 2.81
C LEU A 76 -7.17 -12.83 4.08
N VAL A 77 -6.59 -13.97 4.46
CA VAL A 77 -5.65 -14.09 5.57
C VAL A 77 -4.24 -13.99 5.00
N SER A 78 -3.60 -12.85 5.22
CA SER A 78 -2.21 -12.60 4.84
C SER A 78 -1.63 -11.62 5.83
N PRO A 79 -0.38 -11.83 6.31
CA PRO A 79 0.24 -10.91 7.27
C PRO A 79 0.27 -9.46 6.77
N VAL A 80 0.33 -9.25 5.44
CA VAL A 80 0.25 -7.91 4.84
C VAL A 80 -1.16 -7.35 4.93
N ALA A 81 -2.18 -8.18 4.64
CA ALA A 81 -3.57 -7.78 4.72
C ALA A 81 -3.98 -7.44 6.15
N ASP A 82 -3.51 -8.18 7.15
CA ASP A 82 -3.80 -7.90 8.56
C ASP A 82 -3.21 -6.57 9.02
N VAL A 83 -1.93 -6.32 8.74
CA VAL A 83 -1.28 -5.04 9.06
C VAL A 83 -1.97 -3.88 8.32
N LEU A 84 -2.34 -4.09 7.05
CA LEU A 84 -3.06 -3.10 6.27
C LEU A 84 -4.44 -2.80 6.86
N LYS A 85 -5.22 -3.82 7.23
CA LYS A 85 -6.52 -3.67 7.93
C LYS A 85 -6.37 -2.86 9.21
N GLN A 86 -5.35 -3.14 10.03
CA GLN A 86 -5.10 -2.40 11.27
C GLN A 86 -4.78 -0.93 11.02
N LYS A 87 -3.91 -0.63 10.03
CA LYS A 87 -3.59 0.75 9.65
C LYS A 87 -4.82 1.46 9.09
N LEU A 88 -5.60 0.82 8.22
CA LEU A 88 -6.85 1.36 7.70
C LEU A 88 -7.89 1.60 8.80
N ALA A 89 -7.98 0.72 9.80
CA ALA A 89 -8.86 0.93 10.95
C ALA A 89 -8.51 2.17 11.79
N SER A 90 -7.29 2.70 11.67
CA SER A 90 -6.87 3.93 12.35
C SER A 90 -7.38 5.23 11.69
N VAL A 91 -7.87 5.17 10.44
CA VAL A 91 -8.30 6.35 9.68
C VAL A 91 -9.80 6.31 9.36
N ASN A 92 -10.48 7.43 9.56
CA ASN A 92 -11.94 7.51 9.48
C ASN A 92 -12.51 7.18 8.09
N TRP A 93 -11.83 7.59 7.01
CA TRP A 93 -12.27 7.31 5.64
C TRP A 93 -12.22 5.81 5.34
N ALA A 94 -11.26 5.08 5.92
CA ALA A 94 -11.14 3.65 5.67
C ALA A 94 -11.96 2.79 6.64
N ARG A 95 -12.31 3.30 7.82
CA ARG A 95 -13.27 2.65 8.73
C ARG A 95 -14.63 2.43 8.06
N ALA A 96 -15.12 3.44 7.32
CA ALA A 96 -16.31 3.30 6.48
C ALA A 96 -16.12 2.21 5.41
N GLY A 97 -14.92 2.12 4.83
CA GLY A 97 -14.50 1.06 3.91
C GLY A 97 -14.55 -0.36 4.49
N LEU A 98 -14.19 -0.49 5.77
CA LEU A 98 -14.14 -1.75 6.52
C LEU A 98 -15.48 -2.12 7.18
N GLY A 99 -16.53 -1.29 7.03
CA GLY A 99 -17.82 -1.52 7.69
C GLY A 99 -17.76 -1.39 9.22
N LEU A 100 -16.74 -0.70 9.75
CA LEU A 100 -16.60 -0.44 11.17
C LEU A 100 -17.47 0.77 11.55
N PRO A 101 -18.12 0.76 12.74
CA PRO A 101 -18.84 1.93 13.23
C PRO A 101 -17.85 3.09 13.37
N LEU A 102 -18.26 4.30 12.97
CA LEU A 102 -17.48 5.54 13.07
C LEU A 102 -17.38 6.01 14.53
#